data_AF-A0AAE9D1L7-F1
#
_entry.id   AF-A0AAE9D1L7-F1
#
_cell.length_a   1.000
_cell.length_b   1.000
_cell.length_c   1.000
_cell.angle_alpha   90.00
_cell.angle_beta   90.00
_cell.angle_gamma   90.00
#
_symmetry.space_group_name_H-M   'P 1'
#
loop_
_entity.id
_entity.type
_entity.pdbx_description
1 polymer ?
#
loop_
_entity_poly.entity_id
_entity_poly.type
_entity_poly.pdbx_seq_one_letter_code
_entity_poly.pdbx_strand_id
1 'polypeptide(L)'
;MDGQLRRTVDWLRSEISEIPILQTLDDNVSHADLQYTLDSLTPTWRLKVFSETIERLRLQIKKTCDELRIVKGSWIDLQHAMSFNYTSLALYGTELTNQDLNTIIKSWIEMKWCLNLICSKVNLVDPDNFFDVALGDISHERGEPVTLPDPEFILLDGGVNIKRKNGLMGSVHLLDSPFGIIMRLKADCWS
;
A
#
# COMPACT_ATOMS: atom_id res chain seq x y z
N MET A 1 19.02 -7.22 24.72
CA MET A 1 17.56 -7.45 24.56
C MET A 1 17.30 -8.54 23.51
N ASP A 2 18.30 -9.40 23.24
CA ASP A 2 18.24 -10.36 22.14
C ASP A 2 17.41 -11.59 22.52
N GLY A 3 16.49 -11.97 21.63
CA GLY A 3 15.80 -13.26 21.66
C GLY A 3 14.40 -13.29 22.27
N GLN A 4 13.91 -12.21 22.90
CA GLN A 4 12.54 -12.19 23.42
C GLN A 4 11.50 -12.21 22.29
N LEU A 5 11.69 -11.41 21.25
CA LEU A 5 10.77 -11.33 20.11
C LEU A 5 10.62 -12.69 19.40
N ARG A 6 11.73 -13.37 19.10
CA ARG A 6 11.68 -14.69 18.45
C ARG A 6 10.96 -15.74 19.29
N ARG A 7 11.18 -15.76 20.60
CA ARG A 7 10.46 -16.66 21.52
C ARG A 7 8.96 -16.37 21.52
N THR A 8 8.56 -15.10 21.53
CA THR A 8 7.15 -14.71 21.42
C THR A 8 6.57 -15.16 20.08
N VAL A 9 7.29 -14.98 18.98
CA VAL A 9 6.87 -15.43 17.65
C VAL A 9 6.72 -16.95 17.58
N ASP A 10 7.68 -17.71 18.13
CA ASP A 10 7.61 -19.17 18.17
C ASP A 10 6.43 -19.67 19.00
N TRP A 11 6.19 -19.04 20.15
CA TRP A 11 5.03 -19.36 20.99
C TRP A 11 3.71 -19.01 20.29
N LEU A 12 3.58 -17.82 19.66
CA LEU A 12 2.38 -17.47 18.90
C LEU A 12 2.11 -18.48 17.78
N ARG A 13 3.17 -18.96 17.11
CA ARG A 13 3.06 -19.97 16.06
C ARG A 13 2.61 -21.33 16.59
N SER A 14 2.95 -21.70 17.83
CA SER A 14 2.54 -22.98 18.43
C SER A 14 1.10 -22.95 18.94
N GLU A 15 0.66 -21.80 19.47
CA GLU A 15 -0.64 -21.71 20.16
C GLU A 15 -1.78 -21.27 19.24
N ILE A 16 -1.49 -20.53 18.17
CA ILE A 16 -2.53 -19.89 17.35
C ILE A 16 -2.61 -20.55 15.97
N SER A 17 -3.75 -21.21 15.71
CA SER A 17 -4.01 -21.87 14.43
C SER A 17 -4.32 -20.90 13.29
N GLU A 18 -4.89 -19.73 13.61
CA GLU A 18 -5.26 -18.72 12.63
C GLU A 18 -5.01 -17.31 13.16
N ILE A 19 -4.33 -16.48 12.37
CA ILE A 19 -4.04 -15.09 12.70
C ILE A 19 -4.80 -14.22 11.69
N PRO A 20 -5.97 -13.66 12.01
CA PRO A 20 -6.70 -12.83 11.05
C PRO A 20 -5.90 -11.58 10.64
N ILE A 21 -5.27 -10.94 11.61
CA ILE A 21 -4.53 -9.69 11.43
C ILE A 21 -3.17 -9.82 12.12
N LEU A 22 -2.10 -9.57 11.37
CA LEU A 22 -0.76 -9.39 11.92
C LEU A 22 -0.38 -7.92 11.82
N GLN A 23 0.01 -7.33 12.95
CA GLN A 23 0.42 -5.93 13.02
C GLN A 23 1.75 -5.80 13.78
N THR A 24 2.72 -5.12 13.17
CA THR A 24 3.98 -4.75 13.82
C THR A 24 3.97 -3.25 14.13
N LEU A 25 4.37 -2.87 15.35
CA LEU A 25 4.29 -1.50 15.87
C LEU A 25 5.64 -0.95 16.36
N ASP A 26 6.67 -1.79 16.43
CA ASP A 26 7.92 -1.44 17.09
C ASP A 26 8.82 -0.60 16.19
N ASP A 27 9.37 0.46 16.76
CA ASP A 27 10.34 1.34 16.13
C ASP A 27 11.72 0.98 16.67
N ASN A 28 12.67 0.72 15.75
CA ASN A 28 14.01 0.19 16.07
C ASN A 28 14.07 -1.32 16.32
N VAL A 29 13.24 -2.11 15.62
CA VAL A 29 13.44 -3.55 15.52
C VAL A 29 14.58 -3.86 14.54
N SER A 30 15.40 -4.87 14.83
CA SER A 30 16.40 -5.33 13.85
C SER A 30 15.70 -5.87 12.61
N HIS A 31 16.29 -5.64 11.43
CA HIS A 31 15.77 -6.20 10.18
C HIS A 31 15.62 -7.72 10.28
N ALA A 32 16.60 -8.39 10.88
CA ALA A 32 16.60 -9.84 11.04
C ALA A 32 15.40 -10.35 11.86
N ASP A 33 15.03 -9.66 12.94
CA ASP A 33 13.91 -10.10 13.77
C ASP A 33 12.54 -9.74 13.19
N LEU A 34 12.43 -8.60 12.52
CA LEU A 34 11.20 -8.25 11.79
C LEU A 34 10.99 -9.22 10.62
N GLN A 35 12.04 -9.50 9.85
CA GLN A 35 11.98 -10.47 8.75
C GLN A 35 11.61 -11.86 9.29
N TYR A 36 12.23 -12.29 10.39
CA TYR A 36 11.88 -13.55 11.05
C TYR A 36 10.40 -13.60 11.43
N THR A 37 9.85 -12.52 11.98
CA THR A 37 8.43 -12.42 12.34
C THR A 37 7.53 -12.60 11.11
N LEU A 38 7.84 -11.91 10.02
CA LEU A 38 7.07 -11.96 8.76
C LEU A 38 7.18 -13.33 8.05
N ASP A 39 8.31 -14.02 8.17
CA ASP A 39 8.49 -15.37 7.62
C ASP A 39 7.82 -16.45 8.48
N SER A 40 7.58 -16.15 9.76
CA SER A 40 7.10 -17.10 10.76
C SER A 40 5.60 -17.07 10.98
N LEU A 41 4.97 -15.91 10.79
CA LEU A 41 3.56 -15.68 11.07
C LEU A 41 2.85 -15.27 9.79
N THR A 42 1.76 -15.97 9.50
CA THR A 42 1.02 -15.82 8.25
C THR A 42 -0.38 -15.33 8.56
N PRO A 43 -0.68 -14.04 8.37
CA PRO A 43 -2.05 -13.58 8.56
C PRO A 43 -2.97 -14.10 7.47
N THR A 44 -4.24 -14.38 7.80
CA THR A 44 -5.25 -14.84 6.82
C THR A 44 -5.95 -13.68 6.11
N TRP A 45 -6.09 -12.51 6.75
CA TRP A 45 -6.82 -11.38 6.16
C TRP A 45 -5.96 -10.13 5.93
N ARG A 46 -5.20 -9.68 6.92
CA ARG A 46 -4.48 -8.40 6.81
C ARG A 46 -3.10 -8.42 7.45
N LEU A 47 -2.11 -7.89 6.72
CA LEU A 47 -0.79 -7.56 7.25
C LEU A 47 -0.62 -6.04 7.36
N LYS A 48 -0.24 -5.56 8.54
CA LYS A 48 0.12 -4.15 8.77
C LYS A 48 1.53 -4.02 9.35
N VAL A 49 2.41 -3.35 8.62
CA VAL A 49 3.79 -3.07 9.05
C VAL A 49 3.92 -1.59 9.36
N PHE A 50 3.86 -1.23 10.65
CA PHE A 50 4.14 0.14 11.11
C PHE A 50 5.59 0.33 11.56
N SER A 51 6.34 -0.78 11.64
CA SER A 51 7.74 -0.79 12.07
C SER A 51 8.69 -0.28 11.00
N GLU A 52 9.74 0.41 11.45
CA GLU A 52 10.94 0.69 10.67
C GLU A 52 12.11 -0.10 11.25
N THR A 53 12.88 -0.72 10.36
CA THR A 53 14.09 -1.46 10.76
C THR A 53 15.22 -0.48 10.99
N ILE A 54 16.09 -0.76 11.97
CA ILE A 54 17.27 0.07 12.26
C ILE A 54 18.12 0.23 10.99
N GLU A 55 18.27 -0.86 10.24
CA GLU A 55 19.11 -0.95 9.05
C GLU A 55 18.43 -0.38 7.80
N ARG A 56 17.12 -0.08 7.87
CA ARG A 56 16.29 0.40 6.74
C ARG A 56 16.41 -0.46 5.49
N LEU A 57 16.65 -1.75 5.68
CA LEU A 57 16.78 -2.72 4.60
C LEU A 57 15.42 -3.18 4.12
N ARG A 58 15.35 -3.54 2.84
CA ARG A 58 14.19 -4.16 2.19
C ARG A 58 13.65 -5.33 3.00
N LEU A 59 12.37 -5.29 3.33
CA LEU A 59 11.66 -6.48 3.85
C LEU A 59 11.16 -7.33 2.68
N GLN A 60 11.28 -8.65 2.84
CA GLN A 60 10.68 -9.62 1.93
C GLN A 60 9.30 -10.00 2.45
N ILE A 61 8.28 -9.44 1.83
CA ILE A 61 6.88 -9.69 2.18
C ILE A 61 6.30 -10.66 1.16
N LYS A 62 6.00 -11.87 1.62
CA LYS A 62 5.28 -12.86 0.81
C LYS A 62 3.79 -12.51 0.84
N LYS A 63 3.12 -12.65 -0.30
CA LYS A 63 1.67 -12.51 -0.33
C LYS A 63 1.01 -13.69 0.37
N THR A 64 0.47 -13.45 1.55
CA THR A 64 -0.24 -14.45 2.35
C THR A 64 -1.71 -14.11 2.60
N CYS A 65 -2.09 -12.86 2.32
CA CYS A 65 -3.40 -12.31 2.64
C CYS A 65 -3.86 -11.31 1.56
N ASP A 66 -5.06 -10.78 1.74
CA ASP A 66 -5.71 -9.88 0.79
C ASP A 66 -5.25 -8.43 0.92
N GLU A 67 -4.90 -8.01 2.14
CA GLU A 67 -4.60 -6.63 2.45
C GLU A 67 -3.19 -6.42 3.02
N LEU A 68 -2.46 -5.48 2.43
CA LEU A 68 -1.14 -5.04 2.90
C LEU A 68 -1.16 -3.55 3.19
N ARG A 69 -0.72 -3.18 4.39
CA ARG A 69 -0.45 -1.79 4.79
C ARG A 69 0.96 -1.64 5.33
N ILE A 70 1.74 -0.72 4.79
CA ILE A 70 3.09 -0.38 5.26
C ILE A 70 3.10 1.12 5.55
N VAL A 71 3.55 1.55 6.74
CA VAL A 71 3.54 2.97 7.13
C VAL A 71 4.91 3.65 7.03
N LYS A 72 5.99 2.87 7.16
CA LYS A 72 7.37 3.37 7.12
C LYS A 72 8.12 2.73 5.95
N GLY A 73 7.63 3.03 4.75
CA GLY A 73 8.03 2.41 3.49
C GLY A 73 9.19 3.09 2.77
N SER A 74 10.12 3.77 3.46
CA SER A 74 11.21 4.51 2.80
C SER A 74 12.13 3.61 1.97
N TRP A 75 12.20 2.32 2.32
CA TRP A 75 12.92 1.27 1.58
C TRP A 75 12.17 0.73 0.35
N ILE A 76 10.93 1.16 0.11
CA ILE A 76 10.11 0.70 -1.01
C ILE A 76 10.40 1.57 -2.23
N ASP A 77 11.13 1.02 -3.18
CA ASP A 77 11.25 1.58 -4.53
C ASP A 77 10.11 1.11 -5.47
N LEU A 78 10.12 1.61 -6.70
CA LEU A 78 9.15 1.25 -7.73
C LEU A 78 9.11 -0.25 -8.00
N GLN A 79 10.26 -0.92 -8.10
CA GLN A 79 10.32 -2.35 -8.39
C GLN A 79 9.66 -3.17 -7.27
N HIS A 80 9.84 -2.76 -6.02
CA HIS A 80 9.18 -3.38 -4.88
C HIS A 80 7.67 -3.16 -4.91
N ALA A 81 7.23 -1.91 -5.07
CA ALA A 81 5.80 -1.58 -5.16
C ALA A 81 5.10 -2.37 -6.29
N MET A 82 5.79 -2.52 -7.43
CA MET A 82 5.33 -3.27 -8.59
C MET A 82 5.33 -4.79 -8.39
N SER A 83 6.08 -5.31 -7.41
CA SER A 83 6.06 -6.74 -7.07
C SER A 83 4.84 -7.13 -6.22
N PHE A 84 4.18 -6.16 -5.59
CA PHE A 84 2.99 -6.42 -4.80
C PHE A 84 1.78 -6.73 -5.67
N ASN A 85 0.96 -7.69 -5.20
CA ASN A 85 -0.25 -8.12 -5.88
C ASN A 85 -1.37 -8.33 -4.86
N TYR A 86 -1.86 -7.26 -4.22
CA TYR A 86 -2.90 -7.31 -3.17
C TYR A 86 -4.22 -6.75 -3.68
N THR A 87 -5.33 -7.11 -3.02
CA THR A 87 -6.64 -6.52 -3.34
C THR A 87 -6.78 -5.14 -2.68
N SER A 88 -6.19 -4.97 -1.50
CA SER A 88 -6.03 -3.68 -0.84
C SER A 88 -4.56 -3.43 -0.51
N LEU A 89 -4.00 -2.34 -1.02
CA LEU A 89 -2.61 -1.98 -0.81
C LEU A 89 -2.51 -0.54 -0.28
N ALA A 90 -1.74 -0.35 0.78
CA ALA A 90 -1.45 0.98 1.30
C ALA A 90 0.04 1.10 1.62
N LEU A 91 0.75 1.97 0.91
CA LEU A 91 2.17 2.20 1.04
C LEU A 91 2.39 3.65 1.47
N TYR A 92 2.70 3.85 2.74
CA TYR A 92 3.00 5.17 3.29
C TYR A 92 4.47 5.32 3.64
N GLY A 93 4.91 6.57 3.74
CA GLY A 93 6.31 6.92 4.02
C GLY A 93 7.28 6.46 2.92
N THR A 94 6.79 6.32 1.68
CA THR A 94 7.62 5.96 0.52
C THR A 94 8.23 7.19 -0.12
N GLU A 95 9.32 7.02 -0.86
CA GLU A 95 9.95 8.08 -1.68
C GLU A 95 9.56 7.98 -3.17
N LEU A 96 8.45 7.30 -3.47
CA LEU A 96 7.95 7.13 -4.83
C LEU A 96 7.59 8.49 -5.45
N THR A 97 8.18 8.77 -6.61
CA THR A 97 7.97 10.01 -7.36
C THR A 97 6.68 9.96 -8.15
N ASN A 98 6.20 11.13 -8.62
CA ASN A 98 5.04 11.17 -9.52
C ASN A 98 5.26 10.36 -10.82
N GLN A 99 6.51 10.23 -11.29
CA GLN A 99 6.88 9.36 -12.41
C GLN A 99 6.75 7.86 -12.07
N ASP A 100 7.11 7.46 -10.85
CA ASP A 100 6.90 6.09 -10.37
C ASP A 100 5.40 5.78 -10.28
N LEU A 101 4.61 6.72 -9.75
CA LEU A 101 3.17 6.60 -9.66
C LEU A 101 2.51 6.52 -11.04
N ASN A 102 2.96 7.33 -12.02
CA ASN A 102 2.54 7.20 -13.42
C ASN A 102 2.77 5.77 -13.94
N THR A 103 3.94 5.20 -13.67
CA THR A 103 4.30 3.84 -14.09
C THR A 103 3.38 2.79 -13.43
N ILE A 104 3.07 2.94 -12.14
CA ILE A 104 2.16 2.07 -11.41
C ILE A 104 0.74 2.15 -12.00
N ILE A 105 0.21 3.36 -12.20
CA ILE A 105 -1.14 3.59 -12.73
C ILE A 105 -1.26 3.01 -14.16
N LYS A 106 -0.29 3.29 -15.03
CA LYS A 106 -0.25 2.69 -16.38
C LYS A 106 -0.18 1.18 -16.34
N SER A 107 0.59 0.62 -15.41
CA SER A 107 0.66 -0.84 -15.26
C SER A 107 -0.66 -1.45 -14.79
N TRP A 108 -1.42 -0.74 -13.94
CA TRP A 108 -2.80 -1.14 -13.63
C TRP A 108 -3.71 -1.05 -14.86
N ILE A 109 -3.65 0.06 -15.62
CA ILE A 109 -4.42 0.27 -16.87
C ILE A 109 -4.14 -0.86 -17.88
N GLU A 110 -2.88 -1.23 -18.06
CA GLU A 110 -2.43 -2.30 -18.97
C GLU A 110 -2.64 -3.71 -18.42
N MET A 111 -3.28 -3.86 -17.25
CA MET A 111 -3.52 -5.15 -16.60
C MET A 111 -2.22 -5.93 -16.35
N LYS A 112 -1.19 -5.24 -15.87
CA LYS A 112 0.11 -5.84 -15.51
C LYS A 112 0.37 -5.82 -14.00
N TRP A 113 -0.45 -5.10 -13.23
CA TRP A 113 -0.27 -4.91 -11.79
C TRP A 113 -1.60 -4.98 -11.04
N CYS A 114 -1.59 -5.62 -9.87
CA CYS A 114 -2.74 -5.84 -8.98
C CYS A 114 -4.09 -6.03 -9.71
N LEU A 115 -4.25 -7.16 -10.42
CA LEU A 115 -5.43 -7.38 -11.28
C LEU A 115 -6.77 -7.36 -10.51
N ASN A 116 -6.74 -7.80 -9.26
CA ASN A 116 -7.87 -7.84 -8.34
C ASN A 116 -7.88 -6.64 -7.37
N LEU A 117 -7.20 -5.54 -7.72
CA LEU A 117 -7.17 -4.34 -6.89
C LEU A 117 -8.59 -3.80 -6.68
N ILE A 118 -8.93 -3.57 -5.42
CA ILE A 118 -10.09 -2.79 -4.98
C ILE A 118 -9.63 -1.38 -4.63
N CYS A 119 -8.51 -1.25 -3.91
CA CYS A 119 -7.98 0.05 -3.50
C CYS A 119 -6.46 0.00 -3.35
N SER A 120 -5.76 1.00 -3.89
CA SER A 120 -4.38 1.32 -3.59
C SER A 120 -4.30 2.73 -2.98
N LYS A 121 -3.41 2.92 -2.00
CA LYS A 121 -3.09 4.21 -1.39
C LYS A 121 -1.57 4.37 -1.33
N VAL A 122 -1.05 5.49 -1.82
CA VAL A 122 0.40 5.77 -1.80
C VAL A 122 0.66 7.24 -1.44
N ASN A 123 1.67 7.51 -0.61
CA ASN A 123 2.07 8.89 -0.31
C ASN A 123 2.53 9.65 -1.55
N LEU A 124 2.25 10.95 -1.56
CA LEU A 124 2.79 11.88 -2.55
C LEU A 124 3.96 12.66 -1.96
N VAL A 125 5.10 12.58 -2.65
CA VAL A 125 6.27 13.42 -2.36
C VAL A 125 6.07 14.84 -2.91
N ASP A 126 5.36 14.96 -4.03
CA ASP A 126 5.06 16.23 -4.71
C ASP A 126 3.57 16.29 -5.10
N PRO A 127 2.68 16.66 -4.16
CA PRO A 127 1.24 16.72 -4.41
C PRO A 127 0.84 17.75 -5.46
N ASP A 128 1.55 18.89 -5.52
CA ASP A 128 1.18 20.02 -6.37
C ASP A 128 1.32 19.67 -7.87
N ASN A 129 2.34 18.90 -8.23
CA ASN A 129 2.57 18.47 -9.62
C ASN A 129 2.00 17.07 -9.92
N PHE A 130 1.18 16.49 -9.03
CA PHE A 130 0.69 15.12 -9.21
C PHE A 130 -0.11 14.96 -10.50
N PHE A 131 -1.08 15.83 -10.77
CA PHE A 131 -1.93 15.69 -11.95
C PHE A 131 -1.13 15.88 -13.25
N ASP A 132 -0.23 16.86 -13.30
CA ASP A 132 0.57 17.15 -14.49
C ASP A 132 1.58 16.05 -14.80
N VAL A 133 2.18 15.44 -13.77
CA VAL A 133 3.26 14.46 -13.94
C VAL A 133 2.75 13.03 -13.90
N ALA A 134 1.97 12.66 -12.88
CA ALA A 134 1.51 11.29 -12.69
C ALA A 134 0.38 10.91 -13.66
N LEU A 135 -0.42 11.88 -14.09
CA LEU A 135 -1.59 11.66 -14.96
C LEU A 135 -1.50 12.38 -16.32
N GLY A 136 -0.46 13.19 -16.56
CA GLY A 136 -0.38 14.08 -17.73
C GLY A 136 -0.47 13.40 -19.10
N ASP A 137 -0.07 12.13 -19.19
CA ASP A 137 -0.17 11.33 -20.41
C ASP A 137 -1.12 10.12 -20.31
N ILE A 138 -1.99 10.13 -19.29
CA ILE A 138 -3.03 9.15 -19.07
C ILE A 138 -4.37 9.78 -19.44
N SER A 139 -5.11 9.16 -20.35
CA SER A 139 -6.48 9.61 -20.67
C SER A 139 -7.37 9.48 -19.44
N HIS A 140 -8.01 10.57 -19.04
CA HIS A 140 -8.86 10.62 -17.87
C HIS A 140 -9.98 11.65 -18.04
N GLU A 141 -11.04 11.48 -17.26
CA GLU A 141 -12.19 12.39 -17.20
C GLU A 141 -12.36 12.88 -15.76
N ARG A 142 -12.97 14.06 -15.58
CA ARG A 142 -13.23 14.58 -14.24
C ARG A 142 -14.15 13.61 -13.49
N GLY A 143 -13.74 13.23 -12.28
CA GLY A 143 -14.52 12.38 -11.39
C GLY A 143 -15.54 13.18 -10.58
N GLU A 144 -16.53 12.47 -10.08
CA GLU A 144 -17.46 13.02 -9.08
C GLU A 144 -16.81 13.00 -7.69
N PRO A 145 -17.09 14.00 -6.83
CA PRO A 145 -16.69 13.96 -5.43
C PRO A 145 -17.19 12.70 -4.74
N VAL A 146 -16.32 12.04 -3.99
CA VAL A 146 -16.67 10.81 -3.25
C VAL A 146 -16.80 11.09 -1.76
N THR A 147 -17.82 10.52 -1.14
CA THR A 147 -17.88 10.46 0.32
C THR A 147 -16.92 9.38 0.82
N LEU A 148 -15.98 9.78 1.68
CA LEU A 148 -15.05 8.86 2.31
C LEU A 148 -15.70 8.30 3.58
N PRO A 149 -15.65 6.98 3.80
CA PRO A 149 -16.23 6.36 5.00
C PRO A 149 -15.40 6.64 6.27
N ASP A 150 -14.15 7.05 6.11
CA ASP A 150 -13.21 7.27 7.19
C ASP A 150 -12.96 8.78 7.35
N PRO A 151 -13.37 9.39 8.48
CA PRO A 151 -13.27 10.83 8.70
C PRO A 151 -11.82 11.31 8.83
N GLU A 152 -10.85 10.42 9.02
CA GLU A 152 -9.43 10.80 9.03
C GLU A 152 -8.90 11.14 7.62
N PHE A 153 -9.64 10.77 6.57
CA PHE A 153 -9.27 11.11 5.20
C PHE A 153 -10.11 12.28 4.71
N ILE A 154 -9.45 13.35 4.28
CA ILE A 154 -10.10 14.54 3.72
C ILE A 154 -9.88 14.54 2.22
N LEU A 155 -10.96 14.59 1.45
CA LEU A 155 -10.88 14.71 0.00
C LEU A 155 -10.38 16.12 -0.38
N LEU A 156 -9.25 16.19 -1.09
CA LEU A 156 -8.66 17.47 -1.50
C LEU A 156 -9.24 17.99 -2.83
N ASP A 157 -9.68 17.09 -3.71
CA ASP A 157 -10.35 17.43 -4.97
C ASP A 157 -11.27 16.28 -5.44
N GLY A 158 -12.19 16.54 -6.37
CA GLY A 158 -13.10 15.56 -6.97
C GLY A 158 -12.40 14.36 -7.64
N GLY A 159 -11.13 14.51 -8.01
CA GLY A 159 -10.34 13.45 -8.61
C GLY A 159 -10.69 13.20 -10.07
N VAL A 160 -10.17 12.10 -10.62
CA VAL A 160 -10.34 11.73 -12.03
C VAL A 160 -10.70 10.27 -12.20
N ASN A 161 -11.45 9.98 -13.25
CA ASN A 161 -11.76 8.62 -13.68
C ASN A 161 -10.80 8.20 -14.78
N ILE A 162 -10.27 6.99 -14.66
CA ILE A 162 -9.41 6.33 -15.64
C ILE A 162 -10.04 5.01 -16.06
N LYS A 163 -9.78 4.58 -17.29
CA LYS A 163 -10.30 3.34 -17.85
C LYS A 163 -9.19 2.32 -18.02
N ARG A 164 -9.33 1.15 -17.40
CA ARG A 164 -8.46 0.00 -17.60
C ARG A 164 -8.73 -0.63 -18.97
N LYS A 165 -7.73 -1.32 -19.52
CA LYS A 165 -7.80 -1.95 -20.85
C LYS A 165 -8.97 -2.91 -21.06
N ASN A 166 -9.41 -3.61 -20.00
CA ASN A 166 -10.59 -4.48 -20.05
C ASN A 166 -11.93 -3.72 -19.89
N GLY A 167 -11.91 -2.39 -19.89
CA GLY A 167 -13.08 -1.54 -19.69
C GLY A 167 -13.46 -1.29 -18.24
N LEU A 168 -12.76 -1.88 -17.26
CA LEU A 168 -12.99 -1.59 -15.84
C LEU A 168 -12.64 -0.13 -15.55
N MET A 169 -13.54 0.57 -14.86
CA MET A 169 -13.30 1.94 -14.43
C MET A 169 -12.54 1.97 -13.11
N GLY A 170 -11.69 2.98 -12.95
CA GLY A 170 -11.03 3.30 -11.70
C GLY A 170 -11.07 4.80 -11.45
N SER A 171 -11.06 5.19 -10.19
CA SER A 171 -11.04 6.58 -9.75
C SER A 171 -9.74 6.86 -9.00
N VAL A 172 -9.12 7.99 -9.31
CA VAL A 172 -7.90 8.50 -8.68
C VAL A 172 -8.23 9.78 -7.93
N HIS A 173 -7.98 9.81 -6.63
CA HIS A 173 -8.25 10.96 -5.77
C HIS A 173 -7.02 11.32 -4.95
N LEU A 174 -6.89 12.62 -4.64
CA LEU A 174 -5.95 13.12 -3.64
C LEU A 174 -6.65 13.28 -2.30
N LEU A 175 -6.05 12.70 -1.27
CA LEU A 175 -6.58 12.71 0.09
C LEU A 175 -5.53 13.27 1.04
N ASP A 176 -5.93 14.14 1.95
CA ASP A 176 -5.15 14.43 3.15
C ASP A 176 -5.45 13.35 4.21
N SER A 177 -4.44 12.99 4.99
CA SER A 177 -4.51 11.90 5.96
C SER A 177 -3.48 12.06 7.08
N PRO A 178 -3.59 11.30 8.19
CA PRO A 178 -2.58 11.32 9.26
C PRO A 178 -1.17 10.92 8.80
N PHE A 179 -1.03 10.34 7.60
CA PHE A 179 0.24 9.93 7.02
C PHE A 179 0.73 10.91 5.94
N GLY A 180 0.11 12.09 5.83
CA GLY A 180 0.37 13.09 4.79
C GLY A 180 -0.61 12.97 3.61
N ILE A 181 -0.34 13.75 2.57
CA ILE A 181 -1.13 13.73 1.34
C ILE A 181 -0.83 12.46 0.55
N ILE A 182 -1.88 11.79 0.10
CA ILE A 182 -1.82 10.52 -0.60
C ILE A 182 -2.62 10.56 -1.90
N MET A 183 -2.19 9.74 -2.85
CA MET A 183 -3.01 9.31 -3.96
C MET A 183 -3.74 8.03 -3.59
N ARG A 184 -5.02 7.98 -3.92
CA ARG A 184 -5.86 6.79 -3.84
C ARG A 184 -6.33 6.39 -5.23
N LEU A 185 -5.97 5.19 -5.66
CA LEU A 185 -6.56 4.53 -6.83
C LEU A 185 -7.59 3.50 -6.35
N LYS A 186 -8.86 3.67 -6.71
CA LYS A 186 -9.94 2.75 -6.39
C LYS A 186 -10.49 2.14 -7.67
N ALA A 187 -10.59 0.82 -7.75
CA ALA A 187 -11.30 0.17 -8.84
C ALA A 187 -12.80 0.13 -8.54
N ASP A 188 -13.63 0.32 -9.56
CA ASP A 188 -15.07 0.11 -9.40
C ASP A 188 -15.34 -1.39 -9.27
N CYS A 189 -15.98 -1.80 -8.19
CA CYS A 189 -16.49 -3.16 -8.09
C CYS A 189 -17.71 -3.27 -9.02
N TRP A 190 -17.80 -4.36 -9.79
CA TRP A 190 -19.05 -4.70 -10.47
C TRP A 190 -20.17 -4.73 -9.42
N SER A 191 -21.12 -3.82 -9.53
CA SER A 191 -22.35 -3.78 -8.74
C SER A 191 -23.22 -4.99 -9.03
#